data_AF-A0A834ZTA2-F1
#
_entry.id   AF-A0A834ZTA2-F1
#
_cell.length_a   1.000
_cell.length_b   1.000
_cell.length_c   1.000
_cell.angle_alpha   90.00
_cell.angle_beta   90.00
_cell.angle_gamma   90.00
#
_symmetry.space_group_name_H-M   'P 1'
#
loop_
_entity.id
_entity.type
_entity.pdbx_description
1 polymer ?
#
loop_
_entity_poly.entity_id
_entity_poly.type
_entity_poly.pdbx_seq_one_letter_code
_entity_poly.pdbx_strand_id
1 'polypeptide(L)'
;MANSLSLLPRHSLSFSLLCSISKPMASISLILTPPSSLPLSFHKLSTRCCEDTLGRPRVTRIASDNGLSFPEKSPLVTPATALPPRPRRIILVRHGQSEGNVDESVYTKVADPKIGLTEKGLVEAEECGKRIRELIERDGADDWKVYFYVSPYKRTLETLRGLGKAFEPSRIAGVREEPRLREQDFGNFQDREKMRFEKAVRIRYGRFFYRFPNGESAADVYDRITGFRETLRADIDIGRFQPPGERNPNMNLVIVSHGLTLRVFLMRWYKWTVEQFEGLNNFGNGSTVVMQTGYGGRYSLLVHHTPEELKEFGLTEEMLVDQNWQKFARPGELNYDWLTAGPSFFTHFVSEDNKDLS
;
A
#
# COMPACT_ATOMS: atom_id res chain seq x y z
N MET A 1 -57.74 22.65 45.32
CA MET A 1 -59.04 22.96 44.70
C MET A 1 -58.97 22.54 43.25
N ALA A 2 -59.87 21.64 42.88
CA ALA A 2 -59.97 20.98 41.59
C ALA A 2 -61.00 21.69 40.70
N ASN A 3 -60.86 21.49 39.38
CA ASN A 3 -61.89 21.42 38.31
C ASN A 3 -61.20 21.80 36.99
N SER A 4 -61.42 21.19 35.82
CA SER A 4 -62.25 20.07 35.34
C SER A 4 -61.84 19.91 33.86
N LEU A 5 -61.23 18.81 33.42
CA LEU A 5 -61.86 17.70 32.69
C LEU A 5 -62.92 18.10 31.64
N SER A 6 -62.57 17.94 30.36
CA SER A 6 -63.51 17.73 29.25
C SER A 6 -63.11 16.47 28.46
N LEU A 7 -64.11 15.67 28.12
CA LEU A 7 -64.08 14.27 27.71
C LEU A 7 -63.93 14.04 26.18
N LEU A 8 -63.15 12.99 25.83
CA LEU A 8 -63.38 11.91 24.82
C LEU A 8 -63.67 12.25 23.32
N PRO A 9 -63.48 11.30 22.35
CA PRO A 9 -63.35 9.86 22.51
C PRO A 9 -62.14 9.16 21.87
N ARG A 10 -61.86 7.98 22.44
CA ARG A 10 -60.93 6.95 21.99
C ARG A 10 -61.56 6.17 20.84
N HIS A 11 -60.82 5.96 19.75
CA HIS A 11 -61.10 4.89 18.81
C HIS A 11 -60.17 3.70 19.09
N SER A 12 -60.80 2.60 19.49
CA SER A 12 -60.24 1.26 19.59
C SER A 12 -60.05 0.67 18.20
N LEU A 13 -58.84 0.21 17.86
CA LEU A 13 -58.65 -0.78 16.82
C LEU A 13 -58.16 -2.07 17.46
N SER A 14 -59.03 -3.06 17.33
CA SER A 14 -58.96 -4.41 17.89
C SER A 14 -57.82 -5.21 17.25
N PHE A 15 -57.03 -5.87 18.10
CA PHE A 15 -56.31 -7.08 17.73
C PHE A 15 -57.33 -8.14 17.31
N SER A 16 -57.18 -8.71 16.12
CA SER A 16 -57.89 -9.92 15.70
C SER A 16 -56.89 -11.05 15.53
N LEU A 17 -56.83 -11.88 16.57
CA LEU A 17 -56.19 -13.18 16.60
C LEU A 17 -57.08 -14.15 15.80
N LEU A 18 -56.62 -14.64 14.64
CA LEU A 18 -57.26 -15.75 13.95
C LEU A 18 -56.38 -16.98 14.05
N CYS A 19 -56.80 -17.85 14.98
CA CYS A 19 -56.41 -19.24 15.10
C CYS A 19 -57.15 -20.04 14.03
N SER A 20 -56.42 -20.79 13.20
CA SER A 20 -56.98 -21.86 12.38
C SER A 20 -56.25 -23.16 12.66
N ILE A 21 -57.05 -24.17 12.99
CA ILE A 21 -56.72 -25.48 13.54
C ILE A 21 -56.48 -26.50 12.41
N SER A 22 -55.39 -27.27 12.58
CA SER A 22 -55.09 -28.66 12.17
C SER A 22 -55.62 -29.26 10.85
N LYS A 23 -54.71 -29.92 10.10
CA LYS A 23 -54.62 -31.40 10.04
C LYS A 23 -53.28 -31.89 9.42
N PRO A 24 -52.78 -33.09 9.78
CA PRO A 24 -51.42 -33.57 9.48
C PRO A 24 -51.38 -34.63 8.36
N MET A 25 -50.29 -34.68 7.58
CA MET A 25 -49.79 -35.81 6.77
C MET A 25 -48.43 -35.37 6.17
N ALA A 26 -47.35 -36.13 6.04
CA ALA A 26 -46.98 -37.48 6.46
C ALA A 26 -45.43 -37.50 6.55
N SER A 27 -44.86 -38.18 7.55
CA SER A 27 -43.42 -38.41 7.64
C SER A 27 -42.99 -39.46 6.61
N ILE A 28 -42.13 -39.08 5.66
CA ILE A 28 -41.40 -40.04 4.82
C ILE A 28 -40.05 -40.28 5.48
N SER A 29 -39.91 -41.46 6.08
CA SER A 29 -38.63 -41.98 6.56
C SER A 29 -37.82 -42.48 5.35
N LEU A 30 -36.70 -41.83 5.04
CA LEU A 30 -35.74 -42.33 4.06
C LEU A 30 -34.83 -43.37 4.73
N ILE A 31 -35.17 -44.63 4.50
CA ILE A 31 -34.34 -45.80 4.84
C ILE A 31 -33.19 -45.84 3.83
N LEU A 32 -31.95 -45.74 4.31
CA LEU A 32 -30.74 -46.01 3.53
C LEU A 32 -30.52 -47.53 3.48
N THR A 33 -30.66 -48.12 2.29
CA THR A 33 -30.14 -49.47 1.97
C THR A 33 -28.97 -49.36 0.98
N PRO A 34 -27.91 -50.17 1.12
CA PRO A 34 -26.72 -50.08 0.28
C PRO A 34 -26.95 -50.79 -1.06
N PRO A 35 -26.45 -50.27 -2.20
CA PRO A 35 -26.47 -51.02 -3.44
C PRO A 35 -25.25 -51.94 -3.57
N SER A 36 -25.57 -53.16 -3.98
CA SER A 36 -24.74 -54.28 -4.38
C SER A 36 -23.68 -53.93 -5.43
N SER A 37 -22.50 -54.51 -5.25
CA SER A 37 -21.37 -54.61 -6.17
C SER A 37 -21.66 -55.50 -7.39
N LEU A 38 -21.22 -55.08 -8.59
CA LEU A 38 -20.57 -55.90 -9.66
C LEU A 38 -20.08 -54.96 -10.81
N PRO A 39 -19.11 -55.36 -11.66
CA PRO A 39 -17.97 -54.53 -12.02
C PRO A 39 -18.09 -53.84 -13.39
N LEU A 40 -17.50 -52.65 -13.53
CA LEU A 40 -17.31 -51.97 -14.80
C LEU A 40 -15.85 -51.55 -15.00
N SER A 41 -15.36 -51.87 -16.19
CA SER A 41 -14.01 -51.77 -16.72
C SER A 41 -13.40 -50.37 -16.58
N PHE A 42 -12.18 -50.30 -16.05
CA PHE A 42 -11.37 -49.09 -16.01
C PHE A 42 -10.70 -48.84 -17.38
N HIS A 43 -11.30 -47.96 -18.19
CA HIS A 43 -10.53 -47.25 -19.22
C HIS A 43 -9.83 -46.05 -18.58
N LYS A 44 -8.50 -46.12 -18.46
CA LYS A 44 -7.65 -44.98 -18.10
C LYS A 44 -7.69 -43.94 -19.22
N LEU A 45 -8.43 -42.84 -19.04
CA LEU A 45 -8.11 -41.60 -19.76
C LEU A 45 -6.94 -40.92 -19.04
N SER A 46 -5.76 -41.07 -19.63
CA SER A 46 -4.54 -40.35 -19.25
C SER A 46 -4.63 -38.92 -19.80
N THR A 47 -5.07 -37.96 -18.98
CA THR A 47 -4.79 -36.55 -19.22
C THR A 47 -3.31 -36.30 -19.02
N ARG A 48 -2.56 -36.24 -20.13
CA ARG A 48 -1.16 -35.77 -20.15
C ARG A 48 -1.15 -34.25 -19.91
N CYS A 49 -0.91 -33.84 -18.66
CA CYS A 49 -0.24 -32.56 -18.42
C CYS A 49 1.23 -32.77 -18.81
N CYS A 50 1.68 -32.06 -19.84
CA CYS A 50 3.04 -32.21 -20.37
C CYS A 50 4.06 -31.90 -19.27
N GLU A 51 4.98 -32.84 -19.09
CA GLU A 51 6.15 -32.77 -18.23
C GLU A 51 7.02 -31.55 -18.57
N ASP A 52 7.39 -30.82 -17.51
CA ASP A 52 8.51 -29.88 -17.50
C ASP A 52 9.83 -30.64 -17.70
N THR A 53 10.13 -31.04 -18.94
CA THR A 53 11.48 -31.45 -19.32
C THR A 53 12.33 -30.21 -19.60
N LEU A 54 13.25 -29.95 -18.68
CA LEU A 54 14.47 -29.18 -18.89
C LEU A 54 15.14 -29.63 -20.20
N GLY A 55 14.97 -28.83 -21.25
CA GLY A 55 15.58 -29.04 -22.56
C GLY A 55 16.20 -27.74 -23.06
N ARG A 56 17.54 -27.69 -23.09
CA ARG A 56 18.31 -26.66 -23.82
C ARG A 56 17.72 -26.47 -25.23
N PRO A 57 17.43 -25.23 -25.68
CA PRO A 57 17.21 -25.01 -27.10
C PRO A 57 18.54 -25.19 -27.84
N ARG A 58 18.55 -26.17 -28.75
CA ARG A 58 19.59 -26.37 -29.75
C ARG A 58 19.57 -25.17 -30.70
N VAL A 59 20.72 -24.50 -30.82
CA VAL A 59 20.95 -23.38 -31.74
C VAL A 59 20.50 -23.77 -33.15
N THR A 60 19.43 -23.14 -33.62
CA THR A 60 19.06 -23.12 -35.05
C THR A 60 19.22 -21.69 -35.53
N ARG A 61 20.30 -21.46 -36.27
CA ARG A 61 20.51 -20.22 -37.03
C ARG A 61 19.43 -20.13 -38.10
N ILE A 62 18.51 -19.17 -37.97
CA ILE A 62 17.72 -18.68 -39.09
C ILE A 62 18.22 -17.27 -39.36
N ALA A 63 18.90 -17.12 -40.49
CA ALA A 63 19.21 -15.83 -41.06
C ALA A 63 17.93 -15.29 -41.71
N SER A 64 17.47 -14.13 -41.25
CA SER A 64 16.60 -13.27 -42.05
C SER A 64 17.12 -11.84 -41.92
N ASP A 65 17.75 -11.41 -43.00
CA ASP A 65 18.29 -10.08 -43.22
C ASP A 65 17.14 -9.09 -43.34
N ASN A 66 17.14 -8.07 -42.50
CA ASN A 66 16.38 -6.82 -42.64
C ASN A 66 16.93 -5.79 -41.64
N GLY A 67 18.13 -5.29 -41.92
CA GLY A 67 18.46 -3.86 -42.01
C GLY A 67 18.21 -2.87 -40.86
N LEU A 68 17.65 -3.25 -39.71
CA LEU A 68 17.49 -2.36 -38.54
C LEU A 68 17.62 -3.17 -37.24
N SER A 69 18.85 -3.38 -36.76
CA SER A 69 19.10 -4.05 -35.49
C SER A 69 19.30 -3.03 -34.36
N PHE A 70 18.36 -2.98 -33.43
CA PHE A 70 18.54 -2.27 -32.16
C PHE A 70 19.62 -2.99 -31.32
N PRO A 71 20.63 -2.28 -30.77
CA PRO A 71 21.69 -2.88 -29.96
C PRO A 71 21.19 -3.67 -28.74
N GLU A 72 19.96 -3.40 -28.29
CA GLU A 72 19.29 -4.04 -27.15
C GLU A 72 18.87 -5.51 -27.41
N LYS A 73 18.94 -6.00 -28.66
CA LYS A 73 18.57 -7.39 -29.03
C LYS A 73 19.67 -8.42 -28.79
N SER A 74 20.86 -8.00 -28.38
CA SER A 74 21.98 -8.87 -28.05
C SER A 74 22.29 -8.79 -26.56
N PRO A 75 21.56 -9.48 -25.68
CA PRO A 75 21.95 -9.58 -24.30
C PRO A 75 23.26 -10.37 -24.26
N LEU A 76 24.37 -9.68 -24.06
CA LEU A 76 25.61 -10.29 -23.62
C LEU A 76 25.27 -11.05 -22.34
N VAL A 77 25.21 -12.38 -22.45
CA VAL A 77 24.98 -13.30 -21.34
C VAL A 77 26.14 -13.13 -20.36
N THR A 78 25.95 -12.23 -19.41
CA THR A 78 26.82 -12.09 -18.24
C THR A 78 26.46 -13.22 -17.26
N PRO A 79 27.44 -13.83 -16.56
CA PRO A 79 27.16 -14.94 -15.67
C PRO A 79 26.17 -14.55 -14.57
N ALA A 80 25.07 -15.30 -14.48
CA ALA A 80 23.99 -15.14 -13.51
C ALA A 80 24.40 -15.64 -12.11
N THR A 81 25.21 -14.87 -11.36
CA THR A 81 25.60 -15.27 -9.99
C THR A 81 25.41 -14.24 -8.89
N ALA A 82 25.27 -12.94 -9.20
CA ALA A 82 24.92 -11.95 -8.19
C ALA A 82 23.45 -11.54 -8.34
N LEU A 83 22.72 -11.31 -7.25
CA LEU A 83 21.42 -10.62 -7.29
C LEU A 83 21.63 -9.16 -7.73
N PRO A 84 20.70 -8.53 -8.46
CA PRO A 84 20.81 -7.11 -8.80
C PRO A 84 20.88 -6.27 -7.51
N PRO A 85 21.66 -5.18 -7.50
CA PRO A 85 21.72 -4.33 -6.32
C PRO A 85 20.35 -3.69 -6.06
N ARG A 86 19.93 -3.68 -4.80
CA ARG A 86 18.71 -2.99 -4.38
C ARG A 86 18.90 -1.48 -4.54
N PRO A 87 17.85 -0.71 -4.88
CA PRO A 87 17.92 0.74 -4.87
C PRO A 87 18.42 1.27 -3.53
N ARG A 88 19.28 2.29 -3.55
CA ARG A 88 19.84 2.93 -2.36
C ARG A 88 18.77 3.51 -1.45
N ARG A 89 17.68 4.02 -2.04
CA ARG A 89 16.56 4.62 -1.31
C ARG A 89 15.24 4.54 -2.07
N ILE A 90 14.16 4.60 -1.29
CA ILE A 90 12.79 4.85 -1.74
C ILE A 90 12.35 6.17 -1.09
N ILE A 91 12.10 7.17 -1.92
CA ILE A 91 11.72 8.53 -1.53
C ILE A 91 10.22 8.67 -1.76
N LEU A 92 9.47 8.84 -0.69
CA LEU A 92 8.03 9.07 -0.69
C LEU A 92 7.78 10.57 -0.78
N VAL A 93 6.95 11.02 -1.73
CA VAL A 93 6.67 12.43 -1.98
C VAL A 93 5.18 12.67 -1.93
N ARG A 94 4.70 13.50 -0.99
CA ARG A 94 3.32 13.99 -1.02
C ARG A 94 3.22 15.09 -2.07
N HIS A 95 2.14 15.07 -2.85
CA HIS A 95 1.86 16.13 -3.82
C HIS A 95 1.93 17.55 -3.20
N GLY A 96 2.28 18.54 -4.02
CA GLY A 96 2.22 19.97 -3.64
C GLY A 96 0.79 20.41 -3.28
N GLN A 97 0.62 21.62 -2.77
CA GLN A 97 -0.69 22.13 -2.38
C GLN A 97 -1.68 22.09 -3.56
N SER A 98 -2.83 21.46 -3.35
CA SER A 98 -3.92 21.42 -4.34
C SER A 98 -4.99 22.46 -4.04
N GLU A 99 -5.82 22.75 -5.05
CA GLU A 99 -7.01 23.61 -4.88
C GLU A 99 -7.90 23.07 -3.76
N GLY A 100 -8.09 21.74 -3.69
CA GLY A 100 -8.85 21.07 -2.63
C GLY A 100 -8.19 21.12 -1.24
N ASN A 101 -6.89 21.41 -1.12
CA ASN A 101 -6.25 21.68 0.18
C ASN A 101 -6.54 23.09 0.67
N VAL A 102 -6.79 24.03 -0.24
CA VAL A 102 -7.13 25.42 0.09
C VAL A 102 -8.63 25.56 0.35
N ASP A 103 -9.45 24.94 -0.50
CA ASP A 103 -10.90 24.97 -0.39
C ASP A 103 -11.51 23.58 -0.60
N GLU A 104 -11.98 22.97 0.48
CA GLU A 104 -12.67 21.66 0.42
C GLU A 104 -13.97 21.72 -0.42
N SER A 105 -14.54 22.90 -0.70
CA SER A 105 -15.74 23.02 -1.52
C SER A 105 -15.52 22.58 -2.97
N VAL A 106 -14.27 22.55 -3.45
CA VAL A 106 -13.92 22.09 -4.80
C VAL A 106 -14.38 20.64 -5.02
N TYR A 107 -14.32 19.79 -3.99
CA TYR A 107 -14.76 18.39 -4.05
C TYR A 107 -16.28 18.20 -4.26
N THR A 108 -17.07 19.29 -4.21
CA THR A 108 -18.50 19.27 -4.55
C THR A 108 -18.76 19.38 -6.06
N LYS A 109 -17.79 19.89 -6.83
CA LYS A 109 -17.97 20.27 -8.25
C LYS A 109 -16.95 19.59 -9.17
N VAL A 110 -15.77 19.29 -8.66
CA VAL A 110 -14.67 18.69 -9.42
C VAL A 110 -14.38 17.32 -8.81
N ALA A 111 -14.35 16.30 -9.67
CA ALA A 111 -13.98 14.95 -9.25
C ALA A 111 -12.54 14.95 -8.71
N ASP A 112 -12.30 14.28 -7.57
CA ASP A 112 -11.00 14.28 -6.88
C ASP A 112 -9.79 14.00 -7.79
N PRO A 113 -9.82 13.02 -8.72
CA PRO A 113 -8.69 12.77 -9.62
C PRO A 113 -8.31 13.95 -10.54
N LYS A 114 -9.24 14.89 -10.76
CA LYS A 114 -9.08 16.04 -11.67
C LYS A 114 -8.63 17.32 -10.96
N ILE A 115 -8.59 17.35 -9.63
CA ILE A 115 -8.17 18.54 -8.87
C ILE A 115 -6.67 18.78 -9.08
N GLY A 116 -6.32 20.01 -9.46
CA GLY A 116 -4.96 20.42 -9.77
C GLY A 116 -4.20 21.00 -8.58
N LEU A 117 -2.91 21.28 -8.80
CA LEU A 117 -2.09 22.09 -7.91
C LEU A 117 -2.45 23.57 -8.00
N THR A 118 -2.25 24.29 -6.90
CA THR A 118 -2.21 25.75 -6.90
C THR A 118 -0.86 26.23 -7.43
N GLU A 119 -0.72 27.55 -7.70
CA GLU A 119 0.58 28.14 -8.03
C GLU A 119 1.64 27.85 -6.95
N LYS A 120 1.25 27.94 -5.67
CA LYS A 120 2.09 27.55 -4.55
C LYS A 120 2.50 26.07 -4.65
N GLY A 121 1.55 25.18 -4.95
CA GLY A 121 1.84 23.75 -5.10
C GLY A 121 2.81 23.42 -6.24
N LEU A 122 2.78 24.19 -7.33
CA LEU A 122 3.75 24.07 -8.42
C LEU A 122 5.16 24.44 -7.95
N VAL A 123 5.31 25.54 -7.20
CA VAL A 123 6.59 25.95 -6.62
C VAL A 123 7.10 24.91 -5.62
N GLU A 124 6.24 24.43 -4.72
CA GLU A 124 6.57 23.38 -3.74
C GLU A 124 7.11 22.11 -4.44
N ALA A 125 6.54 21.75 -5.59
CA ALA A 125 7.00 20.60 -6.38
C ALA A 125 8.39 20.83 -6.99
N GLU A 126 8.67 22.00 -7.56
CA GLU A 126 9.99 22.32 -8.10
C GLU A 126 11.08 22.32 -7.03
N GLU A 127 10.80 22.94 -5.88
CA GLU A 127 11.72 22.95 -4.75
C GLU A 127 11.94 21.54 -4.19
N CYS A 128 10.89 20.70 -4.17
CA CYS A 128 11.01 19.29 -3.79
C CYS A 128 11.96 18.54 -4.73
N GLY A 129 11.85 18.76 -6.04
CA GLY A 129 12.80 18.21 -7.02
C GLY A 129 14.25 18.58 -6.72
N LYS A 130 14.51 19.86 -6.43
CA LYS A 130 15.84 20.36 -6.07
C LYS A 130 16.38 19.69 -4.81
N ARG A 131 15.57 19.62 -3.74
CA ARG A 131 15.95 18.93 -2.49
C ARG A 131 16.28 17.46 -2.70
N ILE A 132 15.50 16.75 -3.53
CA ILE A 132 15.76 15.34 -3.86
C ILE A 132 17.08 15.19 -4.63
N ARG A 133 17.34 16.06 -5.61
CA ARG A 133 18.61 16.06 -6.35
C ARG A 133 19.80 16.29 -5.42
N GLU A 134 19.74 17.34 -4.60
CA GLU A 134 20.80 17.65 -3.64
C GLU A 134 21.07 16.48 -2.68
N LEU A 135 20.01 15.81 -2.19
CA LEU A 135 20.13 14.62 -1.36
C LEU A 135 20.92 13.51 -2.05
N ILE A 136 20.64 13.26 -3.34
CA ILE A 136 21.30 12.21 -4.11
C ILE A 136 22.75 12.60 -4.42
N GLU A 137 23.00 13.85 -4.83
CA GLU A 137 24.35 14.32 -5.18
C GLU A 137 25.30 14.34 -3.97
N ARG A 138 24.78 14.56 -2.75
CA ARG A 138 25.58 14.47 -1.50
C ARG A 138 26.19 13.09 -1.25
N ASP A 139 25.73 12.04 -1.92
CA ASP A 139 26.38 10.73 -1.85
C ASP A 139 27.76 10.69 -2.52
N GLY A 140 28.07 11.66 -3.39
CA GLY A 140 29.34 11.75 -4.13
C GLY A 140 29.53 10.71 -5.23
N ALA A 141 28.47 9.98 -5.61
CA ALA A 141 28.50 9.05 -6.74
C ALA A 141 28.12 9.76 -8.04
N ASP A 142 28.83 9.50 -9.15
CA ASP A 142 28.54 10.18 -10.43
C ASP A 142 27.56 9.42 -11.33
N ASP A 143 27.23 8.18 -11.01
CA ASP A 143 26.40 7.29 -11.84
C ASP A 143 24.95 7.18 -11.35
N TRP A 144 24.52 7.99 -10.37
CA TRP A 144 23.17 7.89 -9.82
C TRP A 144 22.06 8.05 -10.86
N LYS A 145 20.95 7.36 -10.62
CA LYS A 145 19.71 7.41 -11.41
C LYS A 145 18.48 7.52 -10.53
N VAL A 146 17.40 8.02 -11.11
CA VAL A 146 16.07 8.09 -10.48
C VAL A 146 15.02 7.34 -11.32
N TYR A 147 14.14 6.62 -10.65
CA TYR A 147 12.95 6.02 -11.27
C TYR A 147 11.69 6.47 -10.52
N PHE A 148 10.69 6.93 -11.26
CA PHE A 148 9.48 7.49 -10.67
C PHE A 148 8.30 6.53 -10.75
N TYR A 149 7.61 6.34 -9.63
CA TYR A 149 6.22 5.89 -9.60
C TYR A 149 5.32 7.08 -9.26
N VAL A 150 4.17 7.20 -9.91
CA VAL A 150 3.25 8.33 -9.68
C VAL A 150 1.79 7.87 -9.67
N SER A 151 1.00 8.45 -8.76
CA SER A 151 -0.46 8.29 -8.82
C SER A 151 -1.04 8.97 -10.07
N PRO A 152 -2.13 8.44 -10.65
CA PRO A 152 -2.75 9.00 -11.86
C PRO A 152 -3.47 10.34 -11.63
N TYR A 153 -3.59 10.82 -10.39
CA TYR A 153 -4.31 12.06 -10.10
C TYR A 153 -3.56 13.27 -10.64
N LYS A 154 -4.31 14.28 -11.12
CA LYS A 154 -3.76 15.47 -11.75
C LYS A 154 -2.71 16.16 -10.87
N ARG A 155 -3.01 16.40 -9.59
CA ARG A 155 -2.07 17.00 -8.62
C ARG A 155 -0.76 16.21 -8.43
N THR A 156 -0.78 14.88 -8.51
CA THR A 156 0.45 14.07 -8.41
C THR A 156 1.25 14.08 -9.70
N LEU A 157 0.58 14.09 -10.86
CA LEU A 157 1.22 14.23 -12.16
C LEU A 157 1.86 15.62 -12.34
N GLU A 158 1.19 16.69 -11.89
CA GLU A 158 1.75 18.04 -11.88
C GLU A 158 2.92 18.16 -10.91
N THR A 159 2.85 17.52 -9.74
CA THR A 159 3.98 17.43 -8.81
C THR A 159 5.17 16.74 -9.48
N LEU A 160 4.97 15.59 -10.12
CA LEU A 160 6.03 14.88 -10.86
C LEU A 160 6.69 15.77 -11.94
N ARG A 161 5.91 16.56 -12.68
CA ARG A 161 6.45 17.49 -13.67
C ARG A 161 7.34 18.55 -13.03
N GLY A 162 6.95 19.08 -11.87
CA GLY A 162 7.77 20.01 -11.09
C GLY A 162 9.08 19.37 -10.61
N LEU A 163 9.00 18.15 -10.05
CA LEU A 163 10.17 17.38 -9.63
C LEU A 163 11.15 17.14 -10.78
N GLY A 164 10.61 16.74 -11.94
CA GLY A 164 11.39 16.40 -13.13
C GLY A 164 12.27 17.55 -13.65
N LYS A 165 11.92 18.81 -13.39
CA LYS A 165 12.73 19.97 -13.78
C LYS A 165 14.12 20.00 -13.14
N ALA A 166 14.30 19.32 -12.01
CA ALA A 166 15.59 19.24 -11.34
C ALA A 166 16.54 18.22 -11.98
N PHE A 167 16.05 17.31 -12.82
CA PHE A 167 16.83 16.16 -13.32
C PHE A 167 17.07 16.24 -14.82
N GLU A 168 18.30 15.95 -15.25
CA GLU A 168 18.61 15.76 -16.65
C GLU A 168 17.95 14.47 -17.18
N PRO A 169 17.53 14.40 -18.45
CA PRO A 169 16.90 13.19 -19.01
C PRO A 169 17.75 11.92 -18.84
N SER A 170 19.08 12.07 -18.95
CA SER A 170 20.02 10.96 -18.77
C SER A 170 19.99 10.39 -17.35
N ARG A 171 19.55 11.14 -16.34
CA ARG A 171 19.44 10.70 -14.94
C ARG A 171 18.14 9.97 -14.64
N ILE A 172 17.14 10.07 -15.52
CA ILE A 172 15.82 9.45 -15.33
C ILE A 172 15.81 8.07 -16.00
N ALA A 173 15.82 7.01 -15.19
CA ALA A 173 15.75 5.64 -15.67
C ALA A 173 14.35 5.26 -16.18
N GLY A 174 13.32 5.94 -15.69
CA GLY A 174 11.95 5.74 -16.17
C GLY A 174 10.90 6.34 -15.26
N VAL A 175 9.66 6.31 -15.77
CA VAL A 175 8.47 6.78 -15.06
C VAL A 175 7.36 5.75 -15.26
N ARG A 176 6.61 5.45 -14.21
CA ARG A 176 5.45 4.57 -14.26
C ARG A 176 4.29 5.16 -13.48
N GLU A 177 3.18 5.34 -14.18
CA GLU A 177 1.90 5.60 -13.52
C GLU A 177 1.40 4.31 -12.83
N GLU A 178 0.90 4.46 -11.60
CA GLU A 178 0.42 3.35 -10.79
C GLU A 178 -0.91 3.71 -10.10
N PRO A 179 -2.05 3.18 -10.60
CA PRO A 179 -3.38 3.48 -10.06
C PRO A 179 -3.58 3.11 -8.60
N ARG A 180 -2.82 2.13 -8.07
CA ARG A 180 -2.89 1.72 -6.66
C ARG A 180 -2.29 2.77 -5.71
N LEU A 181 -1.61 3.79 -6.21
CA LEU A 181 -1.04 4.90 -5.44
C LEU A 181 -1.99 6.10 -5.25
N ARG A 182 -3.24 6.03 -5.73
CA ARG A 182 -4.25 7.09 -5.55
C ARG A 182 -4.59 7.36 -4.07
N GLU A 183 -5.18 8.50 -3.75
CA GLU A 183 -5.65 8.83 -2.39
C GLU A 183 -6.84 7.96 -1.97
N GLN A 184 -7.13 7.87 -0.67
CA GLN A 184 -8.38 7.27 -0.17
C GLN A 184 -9.59 7.94 -0.80
N ASP A 185 -10.48 7.13 -1.35
CA ASP A 185 -11.75 7.62 -1.89
C ASP A 185 -12.72 7.97 -0.74
N PHE A 186 -13.34 9.14 -0.79
CA PHE A 186 -14.40 9.56 0.13
C PHE A 186 -15.80 9.54 -0.52
N GLY A 187 -15.93 8.90 -1.67
CA GLY A 187 -17.11 8.91 -2.52
C GLY A 187 -17.01 9.95 -3.64
N ASN A 188 -17.95 9.86 -4.60
CA ASN A 188 -17.92 10.61 -5.86
C ASN A 188 -17.82 12.14 -5.68
N PHE A 189 -18.87 12.75 -5.13
CA PHE A 189 -18.92 14.17 -4.82
C PHE A 189 -19.16 14.34 -3.32
N GLN A 190 -18.41 15.24 -2.73
CA GLN A 190 -18.31 15.39 -1.28
C GLN A 190 -19.15 16.57 -0.81
N ASP A 191 -20.45 16.32 -0.56
CA ASP A 191 -21.32 17.32 0.06
C ASP A 191 -20.73 17.78 1.41
N ARG A 192 -20.66 19.10 1.63
CA ARG A 192 -19.91 19.66 2.77
C ARG A 192 -20.52 19.26 4.12
N GLU A 193 -21.83 19.32 4.25
CA GLU A 193 -22.50 19.01 5.51
C GLU A 193 -22.42 17.53 5.82
N LYS A 194 -22.70 16.69 4.82
CA LYS A 194 -22.54 15.25 4.93
C LYS A 194 -21.10 14.88 5.28
N MET A 195 -20.10 15.40 4.57
CA MET A 195 -18.71 15.09 4.85
C MET A 195 -18.27 15.54 6.25
N ARG A 196 -18.76 16.67 6.75
CA ARG A 196 -18.50 17.09 8.13
C ARG A 196 -19.04 16.09 9.14
N PHE A 197 -20.26 15.59 8.92
CA PHE A 197 -20.87 14.55 9.75
C PHE A 197 -20.06 13.25 9.68
N GLU A 198 -19.76 12.75 8.48
CA GLU A 198 -18.98 11.52 8.26
C GLU A 198 -17.58 11.59 8.91
N LYS A 199 -16.89 12.74 8.78
CA LYS A 199 -15.59 12.98 9.44
C LYS A 199 -15.70 12.91 10.97
N ALA A 200 -16.79 13.36 11.57
CA ALA A 200 -17.03 13.28 13.01
C ALA A 200 -17.33 11.84 13.46
N VAL A 201 -18.16 11.10 12.71
CA VAL A 201 -18.42 9.68 12.97
C VAL A 201 -17.14 8.86 12.88
N ARG A 202 -16.30 9.12 11.87
CA ARG A 202 -14.99 8.46 11.71
C ARG A 202 -14.12 8.56 12.94
N ILE A 203 -14.06 9.72 13.59
CA ILE A 203 -13.24 9.92 14.81
C ILE A 203 -13.72 8.99 15.92
N ARG A 204 -15.04 8.81 16.07
CA ARG A 204 -15.62 7.93 17.09
C ARG A 204 -15.48 6.44 16.76
N TYR A 205 -15.54 6.09 15.47
CA TYR A 205 -15.47 4.70 15.02
C TYR A 205 -14.04 4.14 14.98
N GLY A 206 -13.06 4.98 14.62
CA GLY A 206 -11.69 4.57 14.34
C GLY A 206 -11.31 4.91 12.89
N ARG A 207 -10.19 5.60 12.70
CA ARG A 207 -9.80 6.18 11.40
C ARG A 207 -9.43 5.09 10.41
N PHE A 208 -8.88 3.98 10.89
CA PHE A 208 -8.40 2.91 10.03
C PHE A 208 -9.54 2.11 9.38
N PHE A 209 -10.56 1.75 10.17
CA PHE A 209 -11.64 0.85 9.76
C PHE A 209 -12.88 1.56 9.21
N TYR A 210 -13.06 2.85 9.47
CA TYR A 210 -14.23 3.57 8.97
C TYR A 210 -14.22 3.65 7.45
N ARG A 211 -15.29 3.15 6.81
CA ARG A 211 -15.50 3.26 5.37
C ARG A 211 -16.48 4.39 5.08
N PHE A 212 -16.07 5.35 4.26
CA PHE A 212 -16.96 6.40 3.79
C PHE A 212 -18.05 5.83 2.87
N PRO A 213 -19.28 6.38 2.87
CA PRO A 213 -20.31 5.97 1.94
C PRO A 213 -19.85 6.11 0.48
N ASN A 214 -19.89 5.02 -0.28
CA ASN A 214 -19.36 4.93 -1.66
C ASN A 214 -17.86 5.22 -1.79
N GLY A 215 -17.10 5.18 -0.69
CA GLY A 215 -15.66 5.41 -0.66
C GLY A 215 -14.89 4.21 -0.10
N GLU A 216 -13.64 4.48 0.29
CA GLU A 216 -12.70 3.53 0.87
C GLU A 216 -12.59 3.75 2.40
N SER A 217 -12.21 2.71 3.13
CA SER A 217 -11.58 2.80 4.45
C SER A 217 -10.05 2.80 4.30
N ALA A 218 -9.29 3.14 5.35
CA ALA A 218 -7.83 3.01 5.27
C ALA A 218 -7.40 1.54 5.15
N ALA A 219 -8.21 0.60 5.67
CA ALA A 219 -8.02 -0.84 5.44
C ALA A 219 -8.14 -1.21 3.95
N ASP A 220 -9.10 -0.65 3.21
CA ASP A 220 -9.18 -0.87 1.75
C ASP A 220 -7.94 -0.33 1.03
N VAL A 221 -7.44 0.84 1.46
CA VAL A 221 -6.19 1.41 0.96
C VAL A 221 -5.01 0.47 1.27
N TYR A 222 -4.97 -0.14 2.45
CA TYR A 222 -3.93 -1.09 2.86
C TYR A 222 -3.89 -2.32 1.95
N ASP A 223 -5.04 -2.85 1.53
CA ASP A 223 -5.11 -4.01 0.64
C ASP A 223 -4.56 -3.70 -0.75
N ARG A 224 -4.97 -2.60 -1.38
CA ARG A 224 -4.43 -2.22 -2.70
C ARG A 224 -2.95 -1.85 -2.64
N ILE A 225 -2.50 -1.22 -1.56
CA ILE A 225 -1.09 -0.88 -1.35
C ILE A 225 -0.25 -2.13 -1.08
N THR A 226 -0.82 -3.16 -0.47
CA THR A 226 -0.17 -4.48 -0.38
C THR A 226 0.15 -5.01 -1.77
N GLY A 227 -0.81 -4.98 -2.69
CA GLY A 227 -0.58 -5.40 -4.08
C GLY A 227 0.52 -4.60 -4.78
N PHE A 228 0.53 -3.27 -4.62
CA PHE A 228 1.61 -2.44 -5.17
C PHE A 228 2.97 -2.77 -4.56
N ARG A 229 3.05 -2.94 -3.24
CA ARG A 229 4.31 -3.26 -2.55
C ARG A 229 4.89 -4.60 -3.03
N GLU A 230 4.07 -5.61 -3.31
CA GLU A 230 4.56 -6.86 -3.92
C GLU A 230 5.10 -6.64 -5.34
N THR A 231 4.43 -5.83 -6.17
CA THR A 231 4.94 -5.46 -7.50
C THR A 231 6.29 -4.73 -7.38
N LEU A 232 6.39 -3.75 -6.48
CA LEU A 232 7.62 -3.00 -6.23
C LEU A 232 8.75 -3.91 -5.76
N ARG A 233 8.47 -4.83 -4.84
CA ARG A 233 9.45 -5.81 -4.38
C ARG A 233 9.94 -6.69 -5.54
N ALA A 234 9.03 -7.21 -6.36
CA ALA A 234 9.41 -8.01 -7.53
C ALA A 234 10.27 -7.19 -8.51
N ASP A 235 9.88 -5.95 -8.79
CA ASP A 235 10.64 -5.04 -9.66
C ASP A 235 12.07 -4.77 -9.12
N ILE A 236 12.21 -4.62 -7.79
CA ILE A 236 13.52 -4.51 -7.12
C ILE A 236 14.32 -5.81 -7.27
N ASP A 237 13.71 -6.95 -6.96
CA ASP A 237 14.40 -8.24 -6.89
C ASP A 237 14.89 -8.72 -8.28
N ILE A 238 14.17 -8.37 -9.36
CA ILE A 238 14.61 -8.65 -10.74
C ILE A 238 15.52 -7.56 -11.33
N GLY A 239 15.69 -6.43 -10.65
CA GLY A 239 16.52 -5.32 -11.13
C GLY A 239 15.91 -4.53 -12.29
N ARG A 240 14.58 -4.41 -12.36
CA ARG A 240 13.84 -3.78 -13.48
C ARG A 240 14.33 -2.38 -13.85
N PHE A 241 14.85 -1.65 -12.87
CA PHE A 241 15.23 -0.24 -13.01
C PHE A 241 16.60 -0.03 -13.67
N GLN A 242 17.31 -1.09 -14.03
CA GLN A 242 18.68 -1.04 -14.53
C GLN A 242 18.72 -1.48 -16.00
N PRO A 243 19.55 -0.85 -16.86
CA PRO A 243 19.78 -1.34 -18.21
C PRO A 243 20.28 -2.80 -18.20
N PRO A 244 19.93 -3.62 -19.21
CA PRO A 244 20.42 -5.00 -19.29
C PRO A 244 21.96 -5.06 -19.26
N GLY A 245 22.52 -5.85 -18.34
CA GLY A 245 23.96 -6.05 -18.20
C GLY A 245 24.69 -5.03 -17.33
N GLU A 246 24.06 -3.91 -16.99
CA GLU A 246 24.60 -2.92 -16.07
C GLU A 246 24.05 -3.11 -14.66
N ARG A 247 24.92 -2.97 -13.65
CA ARG A 247 24.53 -3.05 -12.23
C ARG A 247 24.92 -1.79 -11.50
N ASN A 248 23.92 -1.00 -11.14
CA ASN A 248 24.12 0.31 -10.53
C ASN A 248 23.50 0.34 -9.12
N PRO A 249 24.32 0.43 -8.06
CA PRO A 249 23.83 0.51 -6.68
C PRO A 249 23.24 1.89 -6.33
N ASN A 250 23.52 2.92 -7.14
CA ASN A 250 23.10 4.31 -6.94
C ASN A 250 21.74 4.61 -7.60
N MET A 251 20.86 3.60 -7.64
CA MET A 251 19.47 3.73 -8.06
C MET A 251 18.60 4.29 -6.93
N ASN A 252 17.73 5.25 -7.26
CA ASN A 252 16.80 5.90 -6.33
C ASN A 252 15.37 5.78 -6.84
N LEU A 253 14.47 5.25 -6.02
CA LEU A 253 13.05 5.22 -6.37
C LEU A 253 12.36 6.43 -5.78
N VAL A 254 11.50 7.10 -6.54
CA VAL A 254 10.69 8.23 -6.09
C VAL A 254 9.22 7.90 -6.30
N ILE A 255 8.42 7.91 -5.24
CA ILE A 255 7.00 7.57 -5.25
C ILE A 255 6.20 8.82 -4.95
N VAL A 256 5.54 9.38 -5.97
CA VAL A 256 4.71 10.59 -5.86
C VAL A 256 3.25 10.21 -5.64
N SER A 257 2.71 10.52 -4.46
CA SER A 257 1.39 10.08 -4.01
C SER A 257 0.77 11.08 -3.01
N HIS A 258 -0.03 10.59 -2.07
CA HIS A 258 -0.92 11.38 -1.21
C HIS A 258 -0.71 11.06 0.27
N GLY A 259 -1.31 11.86 1.14
CA GLY A 259 -1.01 11.86 2.57
C GLY A 259 -1.33 10.53 3.25
N LEU A 260 -2.57 10.03 3.09
CA LEU A 260 -2.95 8.77 3.72
C LEU A 260 -2.26 7.58 3.04
N THR A 261 -2.27 7.54 1.71
CA THR A 261 -1.68 6.44 0.95
C THR A 261 -0.21 6.20 1.28
N LEU A 262 0.60 7.25 1.45
CA LEU A 262 2.00 7.11 1.83
C LEU A 262 2.18 6.62 3.28
N ARG A 263 1.31 7.03 4.21
CA ARG A 263 1.31 6.47 5.58
C ARG A 263 0.93 4.99 5.59
N VAL A 264 -0.07 4.61 4.81
CA VAL A 264 -0.48 3.21 4.65
C VAL A 264 0.65 2.39 3.99
N PHE A 265 1.39 2.98 3.03
CA PHE A 265 2.58 2.35 2.46
C PHE A 265 3.64 2.08 3.53
N LEU A 266 3.95 3.05 4.40
CA LEU A 266 4.91 2.87 5.50
C LEU A 266 4.42 1.81 6.49
N MET A 267 3.15 1.88 6.92
CA MET A 267 2.52 0.88 7.78
C MET A 267 2.66 -0.52 7.17
N ARG A 268 2.33 -0.67 5.88
CA ARG A 268 2.44 -1.95 5.19
C ARG A 268 3.88 -2.42 5.06
N TRP A 269 4.81 -1.51 4.83
CA TRP A 269 6.23 -1.81 4.68
C TRP A 269 6.82 -2.33 5.98
N TYR A 270 6.71 -1.53 7.05
CA TYR A 270 7.29 -1.79 8.36
C TYR A 270 6.43 -2.65 9.28
N LYS A 271 5.24 -3.07 8.83
CA LYS A 271 4.33 -3.94 9.59
C LYS A 271 3.87 -3.30 10.90
N TRP A 272 3.67 -1.99 10.87
CA TRP A 272 3.15 -1.24 12.01
C TRP A 272 1.72 -1.66 12.35
N THR A 273 1.38 -1.57 13.63
CA THR A 273 0.02 -1.82 14.11
C THR A 273 -0.95 -0.74 13.62
N VAL A 274 -2.25 -1.02 13.75
CA VAL A 274 -3.30 -0.02 13.49
C VAL A 274 -3.13 1.19 14.41
N GLU A 275 -2.86 0.96 15.70
CA GLU A 275 -2.64 2.03 16.68
C GLU A 275 -1.45 2.92 16.31
N GLN A 276 -0.30 2.31 15.96
CA GLN A 276 0.88 3.03 15.49
C GLN A 276 0.56 3.86 14.24
N PHE A 277 -0.20 3.31 13.28
CA PHE A 277 -0.62 4.04 12.10
C PHE A 277 -1.55 5.22 12.41
N GLU A 278 -2.48 5.07 13.34
CA GLU A 278 -3.43 6.12 13.73
C GLU A 278 -2.75 7.30 14.44
N GLY A 279 -1.61 7.06 15.10
CA GLY A 279 -0.74 8.08 15.68
C GLY A 279 0.05 8.92 14.66
N LEU A 280 0.15 8.47 13.40
CA LEU A 280 0.92 9.18 12.37
C LEU A 280 0.22 10.46 11.87
N ASN A 281 1.01 11.51 11.72
CA ASN A 281 0.64 12.79 11.12
C ASN A 281 0.75 12.74 9.58
N ASN A 282 -0.05 13.54 8.88
CA ASN A 282 0.12 13.67 7.42
C ASN A 282 1.40 14.45 7.12
N PHE A 283 2.13 14.04 6.08
CA PHE A 283 3.23 14.82 5.51
C PHE A 283 2.77 16.22 5.13
N GLY A 284 3.63 17.24 5.19
CA GLY A 284 3.38 18.53 4.54
C GLY A 284 3.20 18.38 3.02
N ASN A 285 2.54 19.34 2.38
CA ASN A 285 2.49 19.40 0.92
C ASN A 285 3.89 19.60 0.34
N GLY A 286 4.24 18.84 -0.70
CA GLY A 286 5.60 18.87 -1.29
C GLY A 286 6.72 18.34 -0.38
N SER A 287 6.38 17.79 0.79
CA SER A 287 7.34 17.17 1.72
C SER A 287 7.68 15.73 1.31
N THR A 288 8.80 15.24 1.82
CA THR A 288 9.32 13.90 1.53
C THR A 288 9.58 13.09 2.79
N VAL A 289 9.51 11.77 2.66
CA VAL A 289 10.12 10.83 3.61
C VAL A 289 10.98 9.84 2.85
N VAL A 290 12.11 9.48 3.45
CA VAL A 290 13.21 8.77 2.79
C VAL A 290 13.42 7.48 3.55
N MET A 291 13.20 6.38 2.86
CA MET A 291 13.55 5.05 3.32
C MET A 291 14.89 4.71 2.66
N GLN A 292 15.98 4.69 3.43
CA GLN A 292 17.31 4.45 2.89
C GLN A 292 17.83 3.09 3.36
N THR A 293 18.53 2.40 2.46
CA THR A 293 19.14 1.11 2.76
C THR A 293 20.17 1.28 3.88
N GLY A 294 19.98 0.55 4.98
CA GLY A 294 20.92 0.45 6.09
C GLY A 294 22.06 -0.52 5.80
N TYR A 295 23.00 -0.62 6.74
CA TYR A 295 24.17 -1.51 6.68
C TYR A 295 23.81 -2.99 6.47
N GLY A 296 22.67 -3.43 7.01
CA GLY A 296 22.17 -4.79 6.82
C GLY A 296 21.48 -5.05 5.48
N GLY A 297 21.18 -4.01 4.69
CA GLY A 297 20.49 -4.14 3.40
C GLY A 297 18.96 -3.97 3.46
N ARG A 298 18.38 -3.77 4.65
CA ARG A 298 16.97 -3.37 4.83
C ARG A 298 16.83 -1.86 4.75
N TYR A 299 15.64 -1.37 4.42
CA TYR A 299 15.38 0.07 4.45
C TYR A 299 15.00 0.51 5.85
N SER A 300 15.53 1.65 6.27
CA SER A 300 15.20 2.30 7.54
C SER A 300 15.03 3.80 7.32
N LEU A 301 14.13 4.40 8.10
CA LEU A 301 13.93 5.85 8.15
C LEU A 301 15.07 6.56 8.89
N LEU A 302 15.63 5.94 9.94
CA LEU A 302 16.70 6.49 10.80
C LEU A 302 18.11 6.45 10.18
N VAL A 303 18.22 6.06 8.91
CA VAL A 303 19.44 6.29 8.13
C VAL A 303 19.49 7.74 7.64
N HIS A 304 18.34 8.36 7.39
CA HIS A 304 18.24 9.71 6.84
C HIS A 304 17.62 10.70 7.82
N HIS A 305 16.51 10.34 8.45
CA HIS A 305 15.76 11.21 9.36
C HIS A 305 16.32 11.12 10.78
N THR A 306 16.22 12.23 11.50
CA THR A 306 16.48 12.29 12.94
C THR A 306 15.33 11.68 13.75
N PRO A 307 15.58 11.19 14.98
CA PRO A 307 14.51 10.76 15.87
C PRO A 307 13.45 11.85 16.11
N GLU A 308 13.87 13.11 16.23
CA GLU A 308 12.98 14.24 16.51
C GLU A 308 12.00 14.49 15.35
N GLU A 309 12.48 14.50 14.10
CA GLU A 309 11.63 14.62 12.91
C GLU A 309 10.62 13.47 12.82
N LEU A 310 11.06 12.25 13.15
CA LEU A 310 10.18 11.07 13.12
C LEU A 310 9.14 11.09 14.25
N LYS A 311 9.47 11.62 15.43
CA LYS A 311 8.50 11.85 16.51
C LYS A 311 7.47 12.90 16.11
N GLU A 312 7.87 13.98 15.46
CA GLU A 312 6.94 14.97 14.92
C GLU A 312 6.02 14.36 13.85
N PHE A 313 6.54 13.43 13.05
CA PHE A 313 5.75 12.63 12.11
C PHE A 313 4.79 11.65 12.81
N GLY A 314 4.99 11.37 14.10
CA GLY A 314 4.11 10.55 14.95
C GLY A 314 4.65 9.15 15.25
N LEU A 315 5.95 8.88 15.05
CA LEU A 315 6.54 7.61 15.48
C LEU A 315 6.64 7.56 17.01
N THR A 316 6.24 6.43 17.58
CA THR A 316 6.45 6.11 18.99
C THR A 316 7.91 5.70 19.25
N GLU A 317 8.33 5.69 20.52
CA GLU A 317 9.67 5.19 20.89
C GLU A 317 9.92 3.78 20.40
N GLU A 318 8.93 2.89 20.50
CA GLU A 318 9.03 1.53 19.98
C GLU A 318 9.34 1.55 18.48
N MET A 319 8.59 2.32 17.68
CA MET A 319 8.84 2.42 16.24
C MET A 319 10.24 2.91 15.94
N LEU A 320 10.79 3.84 16.73
CA LEU A 320 12.16 4.30 16.58
C LEU A 320 13.19 3.21 16.91
N VAL A 321 12.95 2.44 17.97
CA VAL A 321 13.79 1.28 18.33
C VAL A 321 13.83 0.27 17.18
N ASP A 322 12.67 -0.05 16.59
CA ASP A 322 12.65 -0.92 15.39
C ASP A 322 13.36 -0.28 14.22
N GLN A 323 13.12 1.00 13.91
CA GLN A 323 13.83 1.67 12.82
C GLN A 323 15.35 1.65 13.02
N ASN A 324 15.84 1.72 14.25
CA ASN A 324 17.26 1.59 14.54
C ASN A 324 17.75 0.16 14.30
N TRP A 325 16.98 -0.85 14.72
CA TRP A 325 17.26 -2.25 14.41
C TRP A 325 17.27 -2.52 12.88
N GLN A 326 16.31 -1.97 12.12
CA GLN A 326 16.24 -2.07 10.66
C GLN A 326 17.51 -1.56 9.96
N LYS A 327 18.30 -0.65 10.57
CA LYS A 327 19.57 -0.15 10.00
C LYS A 327 20.61 -1.26 9.86
N PHE A 328 20.62 -2.22 10.77
CA PHE A 328 21.66 -3.24 10.87
C PHE A 328 21.16 -4.63 10.46
N ALA A 329 19.85 -4.86 10.55
CA ALA A 329 19.24 -6.15 10.27
C ALA A 329 19.37 -6.56 8.79
N ARG A 330 19.67 -7.84 8.58
CA ARG A 330 19.75 -8.45 7.24
C ARG A 330 18.36 -8.83 6.73
N PRO A 331 18.15 -8.89 5.40
CA PRO A 331 16.95 -9.49 4.82
C PRO A 331 16.73 -10.90 5.39
N GLY A 332 15.53 -11.17 5.90
CA GLY A 332 15.15 -12.46 6.49
C GLY A 332 15.27 -12.54 8.01
N GLU A 333 15.99 -11.63 8.66
CA GLU A 333 16.04 -11.58 10.13
C GLU A 333 14.70 -11.10 10.71
N LEU A 334 14.34 -11.69 11.85
CA LEU A 334 13.18 -11.33 12.66
C LEU A 334 13.64 -10.55 13.88
N ASN A 335 12.94 -9.47 14.20
CA ASN A 335 13.14 -8.72 15.42
C ASN A 335 12.30 -9.36 16.53
N TYR A 336 12.88 -10.25 17.34
CA TYR A 336 12.14 -10.96 18.40
C TYR A 336 11.70 -10.04 19.55
N ASP A 337 12.37 -8.90 19.71
CA ASP A 337 12.07 -7.87 20.71
C ASP A 337 11.00 -6.88 20.22
N TRP A 338 10.46 -7.07 19.01
CA TRP A 338 9.43 -6.21 18.45
C TRP A 338 8.04 -6.52 19.00
N LEU A 339 7.28 -5.46 19.32
CA LEU A 339 5.96 -5.55 19.96
C LEU A 339 5.02 -6.52 19.24
N THR A 340 5.08 -6.66 17.92
CA THR A 340 4.20 -7.57 17.18
C THR A 340 4.83 -8.90 16.77
N ALA A 341 6.07 -9.16 17.16
CA ALA A 341 6.81 -10.38 16.81
C ALA A 341 7.02 -11.33 18.00
N GLY A 342 6.52 -10.99 19.19
CA GLY A 342 6.90 -11.66 20.44
C GLY A 342 5.76 -11.99 21.42
N PRO A 343 6.11 -12.26 22.69
CA PRO A 343 5.20 -12.72 23.77
C PRO A 343 4.10 -11.75 24.18
N SER A 344 4.12 -10.50 23.70
CA SER A 344 3.13 -9.46 24.04
C SER A 344 1.69 -9.86 23.72
N PHE A 345 1.47 -10.65 22.66
CA PHE A 345 0.16 -11.25 22.34
C PHE A 345 -0.20 -12.42 23.26
N PHE A 346 0.78 -13.00 23.94
CA PHE A 346 0.69 -14.21 24.72
C PHE A 346 1.01 -13.90 26.19
N THR A 347 0.05 -13.27 26.88
CA THR A 347 0.18 -12.82 28.27
C THR A 347 0.50 -13.92 29.29
N HIS A 348 0.38 -15.19 28.91
CA HIS A 348 0.66 -16.35 29.76
C HIS A 348 2.16 -16.69 29.87
N PHE A 349 3.00 -16.24 28.94
CA PHE A 349 4.44 -16.50 28.99
C PHE A 349 5.19 -15.69 30.06
N VAL A 350 4.55 -14.68 30.66
CA VAL A 350 5.15 -13.83 31.72
C VAL A 350 5.20 -14.56 33.09
N SER A 351 4.68 -15.79 33.17
CA SER A 351 4.47 -16.49 34.46
C SER A 351 5.55 -17.49 34.89
N GLU A 352 6.59 -17.73 34.07
CA GLU A 352 7.59 -18.78 34.39
C GLU A 352 8.92 -18.26 34.96
N ASP A 353 9.31 -17.00 34.69
CA ASP A 353 10.64 -16.49 35.11
C ASP A 353 10.73 -15.98 36.57
N ASN A 354 9.64 -16.05 37.35
CA ASN A 354 9.59 -15.60 38.75
C ASN A 354 9.57 -16.74 39.78
N LYS A 355 9.89 -17.98 39.40
CA LYS A 355 9.88 -19.13 40.32
C LYS A 355 11.24 -19.51 40.91
N ASP A 356 12.34 -18.88 40.48
CA ASP A 356 13.70 -19.22 40.96
C ASP A 356 14.33 -18.16 41.90
N LEU A 357 13.52 -17.27 42.50
CA LEU A 357 13.95 -16.29 43.50
C LEU A 357 13.12 -16.35 44.81
N SER A 358 12.84 -17.56 45.30
CA SER A 358 12.30 -17.77 46.66
C SER A 358 13.17 -18.68 47.49
#